data_AF-A0A7T0H1K4-F1
#
_entry.id   AF-A0A7T0H1K4-F1
#
_cell.length_a   1.000
_cell.length_b   1.000
_cell.length_c   1.000
_cell.angle_alpha   90.00
_cell.angle_beta   90.00
_cell.angle_gamma   90.00
#
_symmetry.space_group_name_H-M   'P 1'
#
loop_
_entity.id
_entity.type
_entity.pdbx_description
1 polymer ?
#
loop_
_entity_poly.entity_id
_entity_poly.type
_entity_poly.pdbx_seq_one_letter_code
_entity_poly.pdbx_strand_id
1 'polypeptide(L)' 'MTIISIMAIATFMAIVFLLFRYGAYHLFAWLKPLRHLKLTYVDTSGTQHSRAIDLENPDVKMLIDTLNEIQKTHKNQGAE' A
#
# COMPACT_ATOMS: atom_id res chain seq x y z
N MET A 1 -45.58 -3.09 -7.23
CA MET A 1 -44.37 -2.24 -7.19
C MET A 1 -44.14 -1.63 -8.55
N THR A 2 -43.82 -0.34 -8.63
CA THR A 2 -43.54 0.31 -9.92
C THR A 2 -42.06 0.17 -10.28
N ILE A 3 -41.71 0.31 -11.57
CA ILE A 3 -40.33 0.28 -12.05
C ILE A 3 -39.47 1.34 -11.34
N ILE A 4 -40.04 2.52 -11.09
CA ILE A 4 -39.39 3.61 -10.37
C ILE A 4 -39.04 3.19 -8.94
N SER A 5 -39.94 2.49 -8.24
CA SER A 5 -39.69 1.96 -6.89
C SER A 5 -38.55 0.95 -6.89
N ILE A 6 -38.46 0.09 -7.90
CA ILE A 6 -37.38 -0.91 -8.03
C ILE A 6 -36.03 -0.23 -8.28
N MET A 7 -35.98 0.76 -9.17
CA MET A 7 -34.76 1.54 -9.43
C MET A 7 -34.28 2.28 -8.18
N ALA A 8 -35.19 2.93 -7.45
CA ALA A 8 -34.85 3.64 -6.21
C ALA A 8 -34.26 2.70 -5.14
N ILE A 9 -34.83 1.51 -4.97
CA ILE A 9 -34.31 0.49 -4.02
C ILE A 9 -32.93 0.03 -4.45
N ALA A 10 -32.71 -0.23 -5.75
CA ALA A 10 -31.41 -0.64 -6.27
C ALA A 10 -30.34 0.44 -6.07
N THR A 11 -30.67 1.71 -6.34
CA THR A 11 -29.77 2.85 -6.10
C THR A 11 -29.44 2.99 -4.62
N PHE A 12 -30.44 2.87 -3.75
CA PHE A 12 -30.23 2.92 -2.30
C PHE A 12 -29.28 1.80 -1.82
N MET A 13 -29.52 0.57 -2.29
CA MET A 13 -28.65 -0.58 -2.00
C MET A 13 -27.21 -0.34 -2.48
N ALA A 14 -27.03 0.24 -3.67
CA ALA A 14 -25.71 0.57 -4.19
C ALA A 14 -24.99 1.62 -3.33
N ILE A 15 -25.69 2.67 -2.90
CA ILE A 15 -25.13 3.70 -2.02
C ILE A 15 -24.71 3.10 -0.67
N VAL A 16 -25.57 2.28 -0.06
CA VAL A 16 -25.26 1.59 1.20
C VAL A 16 -24.04 0.68 1.04
N PHE A 17 -23.97 -0.07 -0.05
CA PHE A 17 -22.81 -0.92 -0.34
C PHE A 17 -21.52 -0.11 -0.49
N LEU A 18 -21.55 1.03 -1.19
CA LEU A 18 -20.39 1.91 -1.34
C LEU A 18 -19.95 2.51 -0.01
N LEU A 19 -20.89 2.95 0.83
CA LEU A 19 -20.60 3.46 2.17
C LEU A 19 -20.01 2.37 3.07
N PHE A 20 -20.58 1.17 3.04
CA PHE A 20 -20.05 0.03 3.79
C PHE A 20 -18.64 -0.32 3.33
N ARG A 21 -18.39 -0.36 2.02
CA ARG A 21 -17.05 -0.58 1.44
C ARG A 21 -16.06 0.46 1.96
N TYR A 22 -16.42 1.74 1.89
CA TYR A 22 -15.57 2.83 2.38
C TYR A 22 -15.29 2.72 3.88
N GLY A 23 -16.33 2.48 4.68
CA GLY A 23 -16.21 2.28 6.13
C GLY A 23 -15.34 1.08 6.47
N ALA A 24 -15.51 -0.05 5.77
CA ALA A 24 -14.69 -1.24 5.95
C ALA A 24 -13.22 -0.97 5.63
N TYR A 25 -12.90 -0.31 4.50
CA TYR A 25 -11.51 0.04 4.17
C TYR A 25 -10.85 0.89 5.25
N HIS A 26 -11.54 1.91 5.76
CA HIS A 26 -11.01 2.74 6.84
C HIS A 26 -10.90 2.00 8.16
N LEU A 27 -11.87 1.15 8.49
CA LEU A 27 -11.82 0.32 9.69
C LEU A 27 -10.66 -0.67 9.63
N PHE A 28 -10.42 -1.30 8.47
CA PHE A 28 -9.26 -2.18 8.26
C PHE A 28 -7.95 -1.43 8.31
N ALA A 29 -7.87 -0.24 7.70
CA ALA A 29 -6.69 0.62 7.77
C ALA A 29 -6.41 1.10 9.21
N TRP A 30 -7.45 1.29 10.03
CA TRP A 30 -7.32 1.68 11.43
C TRP A 30 -6.97 0.51 12.37
N LEU A 31 -7.52 -0.68 12.13
CA LEU A 31 -7.22 -1.88 12.93
C LEU A 31 -5.85 -2.48 12.63
N LYS A 32 -5.41 -2.39 11.37
CA LYS A 32 -4.07 -2.81 10.94
C LYS A 32 -3.47 -1.73 10.04
N PRO A 33 -3.07 -0.57 10.60
CA PRO A 33 -2.15 0.29 9.88
C PRO A 33 -0.96 -0.58 9.51
N LEU A 34 -0.53 -0.56 8.25
CA LEU A 34 0.70 -1.24 7.86
C LEU A 34 1.84 -0.54 8.60
N ARG A 35 2.16 -1.02 9.81
CA ARG A 35 3.21 -0.46 10.66
C ARG A 35 4.59 -0.72 10.09
N HIS A 36 4.74 -1.77 9.29
CA HIS A 36 6.03 -2.17 8.74
C HIS A 36 5.94 -2.39 7.23
N LEU A 37 6.86 -1.76 6.51
CA LEU A 37 7.09 -2.00 5.09
C LEU A 37 8.29 -2.94 4.96
N LYS A 38 8.06 -4.17 4.49
CA LYS A 38 9.14 -5.13 4.23
C LYS A 38 9.67 -4.93 2.83
N LEU A 39 10.86 -4.35 2.70
CA LEU A 39 11.58 -4.22 1.45
C LEU A 39 12.50 -5.42 1.27
N THR A 40 12.39 -6.08 0.12
CA THR A 40 13.31 -7.14 -0.28
C THR A 40 13.95 -6.70 -1.59
N TYR A 41 15.28 -6.62 -1.61
CA TYR A 41 16.05 -6.26 -2.80
C TYR A 41 17.23 -7.21 -2.98
N VAL A 42 17.73 -7.31 -4.21
CA VAL A 42 18.94 -8.07 -4.53
C VAL A 42 20.02 -7.06 -4.88
N ASP A 43 21.18 -7.19 -4.25
CA ASP A 43 22.31 -6.29 -4.50
C ASP A 43 23.10 -6.68 -5.77
N THR A 44 24.09 -5.86 -6.14
CA THR A 44 24.97 -6.13 -7.29
C THR A 44 25.82 -7.39 -7.14
N SER A 45 25.97 -7.94 -5.93
CA SER A 45 26.67 -9.20 -5.66
C SER A 45 25.79 -10.44 -5.76
N GLY A 46 24.49 -10.26 -6.05
CA GLY A 46 23.50 -11.33 -6.10
C GLY A 46 22.96 -11.75 -4.71
N THR A 47 23.31 -11.01 -3.66
CA THR A 47 22.86 -11.29 -2.30
C THR A 47 21.48 -10.65 -2.07
N GLN A 48 20.54 -11.45 -1.56
CA GLN A 48 19.20 -10.97 -1.23
C GLN A 48 19.18 -10.33 0.17
N HIS A 49 18.79 -9.07 0.23
CA HIS A 49 18.62 -8.31 1.47
C HIS A 49 17.13 -8.11 1.75
N SER A 50 16.72 -8.31 3.00
CA SER A 50 15.35 -8.02 3.45
C SER A 50 15.40 -7.09 4.65
N ARG A 51 14.85 -5.88 4.51
CA ARG A 51 14.74 -4.89 5.60
C ARG A 51 13.28 -4.61 5.89
N ALA A 52 12.89 -4.71 7.15
CA ALA A 52 11.60 -4.25 7.64
C ALA A 52 11.75 -2.81 8.13
N ILE A 53 11.04 -1.87 7.53
CA ILE A 53 11.06 -0.46 7.90
C ILE A 53 9.78 -0.13 8.65
N ASP A 54 9.91 0.41 9.85
CA ASP A 54 8.78 0.88 10.65
C ASP A 54 8.30 2.24 10.13
N LEU A 55 7.00 2.35 9.88
CA LEU A 55 6.32 3.54 9.34
C LEU A 55 5.74 4.42 10.47
N GLU A 56 5.64 3.92 11.71
CA GLU A 56 5.20 4.71 12.88
C GLU A 56 6.32 5.56 13.48
N ASN A 57 7.58 5.14 13.35
CA ASN A 57 8.72 6.00 13.65
C ASN A 57 9.02 6.91 12.46
N PRO A 58 9.45 8.18 12.67
CA PRO A 58 9.91 9.07 11.61
C PRO A 58 11.28 8.62 11.03
N ASP A 59 11.50 7.33 10.87
CA ASP A 59 12.62 6.72 10.14
C ASP A 59 12.39 6.76 8.62
N VAL A 60 11.72 7.82 8.15
CA VAL A 60 11.65 8.22 6.73
C VAL A 60 13.07 8.30 6.16
N LYS A 61 14.06 8.66 6.99
CA LYS A 61 15.47 8.65 6.64
C LYS A 61 15.98 7.25 6.27
N MET A 62 15.59 6.22 7.03
CA MET A 62 16.00 4.82 6.77
C MET A 62 15.37 4.27 5.48
N LEU A 63 14.13 4.69 5.19
CA LEU A 63 13.45 4.42 3.91
C LEU A 63 14.17 5.10 2.74
N ILE A 64 14.49 6.39 2.85
CA ILE A 64 15.23 7.15 1.84
C ILE A 64 16.62 6.54 1.60
N ASP A 65 17.34 6.18 2.66
CA ASP A 65 18.67 5.57 2.57
C ASP A 65 18.61 4.21 1.85
N THR A 66 17.61 3.38 2.16
CA THR A 66 17.41 2.09 1.48
C THR A 66 17.02 2.28 0.00
N LEU A 67 16.17 3.25 -0.31
CA LEU A 67 15.80 3.57 -1.70
C LEU A 67 16.99 4.13 -2.50
N ASN A 68 17.82 4.97 -1.88
CA ASN A 68 19.05 5.48 -2.48
C ASN A 68 20.08 4.37 -2.75
N GLU A 69 20.19 3.39 -1.84
CA GLU A 69 21.04 2.20 -2.03
C GLU A 69 20.57 1.40 -3.25
N ILE A 70 19.26 1.11 -3.35
CA ILE A 70 18.67 0.41 -4.50
C ILE A 70 18.88 1.19 -5.80
N GLN A 71 18.68 2.51 -5.79
CA GLN A 71 18.88 3.35 -6.97
C GLN A 71 20.33 3.35 -7.46
N LYS A 72 21.31 3.41 -6.54
CA LYS A 72 22.74 3.33 -6.89
C LYS A 72 23.09 1.97 -7.49
N THR A 73 22.59 0.89 -6.91
CA THR A 73 22.73 -0.49 -7.44
C THR A 73 22.20 -0.58 -8.87
N HIS A 74 21.00 -0.06 -9.14
CA HIS A 74 20.42 -0.08 -10.49
C HIS A 74 21.13 0.84 -11.48
N LYS A 75 21.60 2.03 -11.06
CA LYS A 75 22.31 2.96 -11.94
C LYS A 75 23.64 2.40 -12.44
N ASN A 76 24.34 1.62 -11.60
CA ASN A 76 25.59 0.96 -12.00
C ASN A 76 25.36 -0.23 -12.95
N GLN A 77 24.17 -0.84 -12.96
CA GLN A 77 23.82 -1.94 -13.87
C GLN A 77 23.33 -1.47 -15.25
N GLY A 78 22.94 -0.20 -15.40
CA GLY A 78 22.51 0.38 -16.68
C GLY A 78 23.61 1.13 -17.45
N ALA A 79 24.87 1.04 -16.98
CA ALA A 79 26.03 1.70 -17.57
C ALA A 79 26.98 0.73 -18.30
N GLU A 80 26.57 -0.54 -18.48
CA GLU A 80 27.24 -1.54 -19.33
C GLU A 80 26.41 -1.80 -20.59
#